data_AF-A0AAP0MRY1-F1
#
_entry.id   AF-A0AAP0MRY1-F1
#
_cell.length_a   1.000
_cell.length_b   1.000
_cell.length_c   1.000
_cell.angle_alpha   90.00
_cell.angle_beta   90.00
_cell.angle_gamma   90.00
#
_symmetry.space_group_name_H-M   'P 1'
#
loop_
_entity.id
_entity.type
_entity.pdbx_description
1 polymer ?
#
loop_
_entity_poly.entity_id
_entity_poly.type
_entity_poly.pdbx_seq_one_letter_code
_entity_poly.pdbx_strand_id
1 'polypeptide(L)'
;MSWKEDADCCSWDGVTCDSATGHVIGLDLSCSWLHGNIPSNTSLFFLPRLRMLNLAFNDFNYSKISSGFTDQLKEDVAGCQCQ
;
A
#
# COMPACT_ATOMS: atom_id res chain seq x y z
N MET A 1 10.45 13.00 4.78
CA MET A 1 9.84 13.12 3.44
C MET A 1 8.61 14.01 3.57
N SER A 2 8.42 14.98 2.67
CA SER A 2 7.30 15.93 2.73
C SER A 2 6.35 15.60 1.59
N TRP A 3 5.14 15.15 1.91
CA TRP A 3 4.05 15.04 0.96
C TRP A 3 3.72 16.46 0.48
N LYS A 4 3.79 16.71 -0.83
CA LYS A 4 3.33 17.96 -1.45
C LYS A 4 1.98 17.69 -2.09
N GLU A 5 0.96 18.41 -1.67
CA GLU A 5 -0.41 18.30 -2.19
C GLU A 5 -0.51 18.61 -3.70
N ASP A 6 0.47 19.33 -4.26
CA ASP A 6 0.54 19.69 -5.69
C ASP A 6 1.52 18.84 -6.52
N ALA A 7 2.13 17.81 -5.93
CA ALA A 7 3.02 16.91 -6.69
C ALA A 7 2.20 15.80 -7.34
N ASP A 8 2.43 15.56 -8.63
CA ASP A 8 1.89 14.39 -9.31
C ASP A 8 2.25 13.12 -8.51
N CYS A 9 1.23 12.46 -7.95
CA CYS A 9 1.42 11.29 -7.09
C CYS A 9 2.13 10.14 -7.81
N CYS A 10 2.14 10.13 -9.15
CA CYS A 10 2.89 9.18 -9.95
C CYS A 10 4.42 9.33 -9.83
N SER A 11 4.89 10.43 -9.24
CA SER A 11 6.30 10.66 -8.91
C SER A 11 6.69 10.19 -7.50
N TRP A 12 5.73 9.74 -6.70
CA TRP A 12 5.99 9.33 -5.32
C TRP A 12 6.62 7.93 -5.28
N ASP A 13 7.57 7.75 -4.36
CA ASP A 13 8.18 6.45 -4.12
C ASP A 13 7.11 5.40 -3.79
N GLY A 14 7.22 4.23 -4.43
CA GLY A 14 6.25 3.15 -4.27
C GLY A 14 4.94 3.31 -5.06
N VAL A 15 4.69 4.45 -5.71
CA VAL A 15 3.50 4.61 -6.57
C VAL A 15 3.81 4.20 -8.01
N THR A 16 2.99 3.32 -8.56
CA THR A 16 3.01 2.97 -9.99
C THR A 16 1.73 3.46 -10.65
N CYS A 17 1.88 4.28 -11.68
CA CYS A 17 0.76 4.76 -12.50
C CYS A 17 0.73 4.11 -13.89
N ASP A 18 -0.48 4.01 -14.44
CA ASP A 18 -0.69 3.69 -15.85
C ASP A 18 -0.20 4.86 -16.71
N SER A 19 0.74 4.61 -17.62
CA SER A 19 1.40 5.65 -18.41
C SER A 19 0.47 6.36 -19.41
N ALA A 20 -0.68 5.77 -19.75
CA ALA A 20 -1.62 6.33 -20.71
C ALA A 20 -2.70 7.18 -20.03
N THR A 21 -3.12 6.82 -18.82
CA THR A 21 -4.25 7.43 -18.11
C THR A 21 -3.86 8.20 -16.86
N GLY A 22 -2.64 8.01 -16.33
CA GLY A 22 -2.19 8.60 -15.07
C GLY A 22 -2.84 8.01 -13.83
N HIS A 23 -3.66 6.96 -13.95
CA HIS A 23 -4.27 6.33 -12.79
C HIS A 23 -3.26 5.49 -12.02
N VAL A 24 -3.33 5.53 -10.69
CA VAL A 24 -2.56 4.64 -9.83
C VAL A 24 -3.02 3.19 -10.03
N ILE A 25 -2.08 2.33 -10.42
CA ILE A 25 -2.28 0.90 -10.64
C ILE A 25 -1.47 0.03 -9.68
N GLY A 26 -0.48 0.59 -8.99
CA GLY A 26 0.31 -0.12 -7.99
C GLY A 26 0.71 0.78 -6.83
N LEU A 27 0.67 0.21 -5.62
CA LEU A 27 1.14 0.84 -4.40
C LEU A 27 2.05 -0.13 -3.65
N ASP A 28 3.32 0.22 -3.53
CA ASP A 28 4.28 -0.43 -2.68
C ASP A 28 4.51 0.41 -1.42
N LEU A 29 3.91 -0.05 -0.32
CA LEU A 29 4.08 0.51 1.02
C LEU A 29 4.88 -0.46 1.89
N SER A 30 5.61 -1.40 1.29
CA SER A 30 6.46 -2.29 2.06
C SER A 30 7.52 -1.50 2.82
N CYS A 31 7.91 -2.01 3.98
CA CYS A 31 8.95 -1.40 4.80
C CYS A 31 8.74 0.09 5.16
N SER A 32 7.49 0.55 5.20
CA SER A 32 7.15 1.95 5.45
C SER A 32 6.87 2.26 6.94
N TRP A 33 7.20 1.33 7.84
CA TRP A 33 6.93 1.40 9.28
C TRP A 33 5.47 1.74 9.62
N LEU A 34 4.54 1.29 8.78
CA LEU A 34 3.12 1.44 9.03
C LEU A 34 2.73 0.55 10.21
N HIS A 35 1.90 1.09 11.08
CA HIS A 35 1.44 0.39 12.28
C HIS A 35 -0.05 0.57 12.52
N GLY A 36 -0.65 -0.37 13.25
CA GLY A 36 -2.06 -0.33 13.62
C GLY A 36 -2.96 -1.15 12.69
N ASN A 37 -4.26 -0.81 12.64
CA ASN A 37 -5.23 -1.54 11.82
C ASN A 37 -5.50 -0.76 10.53
N ILE A 38 -5.63 -1.46 9.39
CA ILE A 38 -6.17 -0.89 8.16
C ILE A 38 -7.64 -1.29 8.06
N PRO A 39 -8.59 -0.38 8.38
CA PRO A 39 -10.00 -0.70 8.27
C PRO A 39 -10.39 -1.03 6.83
N SER A 40 -11.34 -1.95 6.67
CA SER A 40 -11.88 -2.39 5.37
C SER A 40 -12.45 -1.27 4.51
N ASN A 41 -12.93 -0.20 5.15
CA ASN A 41 -13.54 0.96 4.50
C ASN A 41 -12.54 2.10 4.20
N THR A 42 -11.24 1.83 4.23
CA THR A 42 -10.22 2.83 3.89
C THR A 42 -10.21 3.09 2.38
N SER A 43 -10.05 4.36 1.98
CA SER A 43 -9.94 4.78 0.57
C SER A 43 -8.89 4.03 -0.25
N LEU A 44 -7.88 3.44 0.42
CA LEU A 44 -6.86 2.57 -0.16
C LEU A 44 -7.46 1.42 -0.97
N PHE A 45 -8.51 0.77 -0.45
CA PHE A 45 -9.17 -0.36 -1.12
C PHE A 45 -10.17 0.08 -2.20
N PHE A 46 -10.46 1.38 -2.29
CA PHE A 46 -11.38 1.95 -3.26
C PHE A 46 -10.68 2.62 -4.45
N LEU A 47 -9.36 2.46 -4.57
CA LEU A 47 -8.62 2.93 -5.74
C LEU A 47 -9.08 2.13 -6.97
N PRO A 48 -9.78 2.76 -7.93
CA PRO A 48 -10.62 2.06 -8.91
C PRO A 48 -9.83 1.27 -9.97
N ARG A 49 -8.51 1.50 -10.07
CA ARG A 49 -7.62 0.85 -11.03
C ARG A 49 -6.44 0.16 -10.35
N LEU A 50 -6.44 0.08 -9.02
CA LEU A 50 -5.35 -0.54 -8.28
C LEU A 50 -5.32 -2.04 -8.57
N ARG A 51 -4.17 -2.50 -9.04
CA ARG A 51 -3.91 -3.91 -9.40
C ARG A 51 -2.95 -4.57 -8.42
N MET A 52 -2.05 -3.78 -7.84
CA MET A 52 -1.01 -4.24 -6.93
C MET A 52 -1.02 -3.40 -5.65
N LEU A 53 -0.99 -4.08 -4.52
CA LEU A 53 -0.83 -3.48 -3.20
C LEU A 53 0.15 -4.34 -2.40
N ASN A 54 1.33 -3.79 -2.11
CA ASN A 54 2.35 -4.44 -1.29
C ASN A 54 2.40 -3.77 0.09
N LEU A 55 2.08 -4.54 1.12
CA LEU A 55 2.07 -4.12 2.53
C LEU A 55 3.10 -4.89 3.37
N ALA A 56 4.00 -5.64 2.75
CA ALA A 56 4.96 -6.50 3.43
C ALA A 56 5.87 -5.72 4.40
N PHE A 57 6.35 -6.39 5.45
CA PHE A 57 7.30 -5.81 6.41
C PHE A 57 6.81 -4.54 7.13
N ASN A 58 5.50 -4.45 7.38
CA ASN A 58 4.89 -3.46 8.28
C ASN A 58 4.34 -4.13 9.54
N ASP A 59 4.03 -3.35 10.58
CA ASP A 59 3.54 -3.85 11.87
C ASP A 59 2.04 -3.58 12.09
N PHE A 60 1.18 -4.35 11.42
CA PHE A 60 -0.27 -4.21 11.61
C PHE A 60 -0.80 -4.87 12.91
N ASN A 61 0.07 -5.20 13.87
CA ASN A 61 -0.30 -5.76 15.17
C ASN A 61 -1.30 -6.93 15.07
N TYR A 62 -1.06 -7.87 14.14
CA TYR A 62 -1.93 -9.01 13.83
C TYR A 62 -3.37 -8.66 13.40
N SER A 63 -3.61 -7.39 13.03
CA SER A 63 -4.92 -6.96 12.52
C SER A 63 -5.22 -7.68 11.22
N LYS A 64 -6.40 -8.27 11.12
CA LYS A 64 -6.87 -8.86 9.86
C LYS A 64 -7.10 -7.74 8.86
N ILE A 65 -6.18 -7.62 7.90
CA ILE A 65 -6.41 -6.79 6.72
C ILE A 65 -7.65 -7.35 6.02
N SER A 66 -8.64 -6.50 5.76
CA SER A 66 -9.91 -6.93 5.22
C SER A 66 -9.76 -7.65 3.88
N SER A 67 -10.55 -8.70 3.69
CA SER A 67 -10.43 -9.67 2.61
C SER A 67 -10.75 -9.16 1.20
N GLY A 68 -10.92 -7.85 1.01
CA GLY A 68 -11.21 -7.25 -0.30
C GLY A 68 -10.06 -7.39 -1.32
N PHE A 69 -8.84 -7.71 -0.85
CA PHE A 69 -7.62 -7.80 -1.66
C PHE A 69 -6.73 -9.02 -1.29
N THR A 70 -7.21 -9.94 -0.44
CA THR A 70 -6.36 -10.94 0.23
C THR A 70 -5.85 -12.10 -0.61
N ASP A 71 -6.23 -12.23 -1.88
CA ASP A 71 -5.72 -13.32 -2.74
C ASP A 71 -4.26 -13.09 -3.22
N GLN A 72 -3.60 -12.01 -2.78
CA GLN A 72 -2.22 -11.67 -3.19
C GLN A 72 -1.23 -11.49 -2.03
N LEU A 73 -1.66 -11.62 -0.77
CA LEU A 73 -0.78 -11.37 0.38
C LEU A 73 -0.11 -12.68 0.84
N LYS A 74 1.20 -12.79 0.62
CA LYS A 74 2.01 -13.75 1.39
C LYS A 74 2.16 -13.18 2.80
N GLU A 75 1.49 -13.80 3.76
CA GLU A 75 1.66 -13.48 5.18
C GLU A 75 3.03 -13.94 5.67
N ASP A 76 4.05 -13.09 5.52
CA ASP A 76 5.31 -13.25 6.23
C ASP A 76 5.29 -12.33 7.46
N VAL A 77 4.59 -12.77 8.50
CA VAL A 77 4.72 -12.19 9.85
C VAL A 77 6.01 -12.74 10.47
N ALA A 78 7.14 -12.18 10.06
CA ALA A 78 8.43 -12.46 10.68
C ALA A 78 9.30 -11.20 10.71
N GLY A 79 9.54 -10.69 11.93
CA GLY A 79 10.63 -9.79 12.31
C GLY A 79 10.89 -8.59 11.39
N CYS A 80 10.34 -7.43 11.73
CA CYS A 80 10.66 -6.17 11.06
C CYS A 80 12.18 -5.90 11.07
N GLN A 81 12.87 -6.14 9.96
CA GLN A 81 14.14 -5.49 9.64
C GLN A 81 14.06 -4.94 8.21
N CYS A 82 13.58 -3.70 8.14
CA CYS A 82 13.87 -2.81 7.02
C CYS A 82 15.25 -2.20 7.29
N GLN A 83 16.15 -2.38 6.34
CA GLN A 83 17.58 -2.02 6.48
C GLN A 83 17.81 -0.50 6.47
#